data_AF-A0A962V4T4-F1
#
_entry.id   AF-A0A962V4T4-F1
#
_cell.length_a   1.000
_cell.length_b   1.000
_cell.length_c   1.000
_cell.angle_alpha   90.00
_cell.angle_beta   90.00
_cell.angle_gamma   90.00
#
_symmetry.space_group_name_H-M   'P 1'
#
loop_
_entity.id
_entity.type
_entity.pdbx_description
1 polymer ?
#
loop_
_entity_poly.entity_id
_entity_poly.type
_entity_poly.pdbx_seq_one_letter_code
_entity_poly.pdbx_strand_id
1 'polypeptide(L)'
;MSFRFKTILGIALIEGVLLVILVWQSLAYLHDSNGEQLRQRAQSNARLFAAMTKNAVLSLDLASLETFVNEILKEPDIAYVRVMSQQGLLAQSGDEALLQKPFQANQSFHTLSAHLFNSFENNIFEAYASIEESGIEFGRVELGI
;
A
#
# COMPACT_ATOMS: atom_id res chain seq x y z
N MET A 1 0.72 8.67 -56.48
CA MET A 1 0.03 7.92 -55.39
C MET A 1 -1.45 7.87 -55.69
N SER A 2 -2.04 6.68 -55.83
CA SER A 2 -3.48 6.55 -56.14
C SER A 2 -4.32 7.04 -54.96
N PHE A 3 -5.49 7.62 -55.25
CA PHE A 3 -6.43 8.17 -54.26
C PHE A 3 -6.77 7.16 -53.15
N ARG A 4 -6.82 5.87 -53.49
CA ARG A 4 -7.08 4.75 -52.57
C ARG A 4 -6.06 4.64 -51.44
N PHE A 5 -4.76 4.81 -51.73
CA PHE A 5 -3.71 4.68 -50.72
C PHE A 5 -3.77 5.81 -49.69
N LYS A 6 -4.10 7.03 -50.11
CA LYS A 6 -4.25 8.19 -49.21
C LYS A 6 -5.40 8.00 -48.22
N THR A 7 -6.52 7.42 -48.66
CA THR A 7 -7.67 7.14 -47.79
C THR A 7 -7.36 6.04 -46.77
N ILE A 8 -6.72 4.94 -47.20
CA ILE A 8 -6.34 3.84 -46.29
C ILE A 8 -5.38 4.34 -45.21
N LEU A 9 -4.39 5.15 -45.58
CA LEU A 9 -3.43 5.70 -44.62
C LEU A 9 -4.10 6.65 -43.61
N GLY A 10 -5.07 7.45 -44.05
CA GLY A 10 -5.83 8.34 -43.16
C GLY A 10 -6.64 7.56 -42.13
N ILE A 11 -7.36 6.51 -42.56
CA ILE A 11 -8.15 5.65 -41.65
C ILE A 11 -7.22 4.93 -40.66
N ALA A 12 -6.15 4.31 -41.16
CA ALA A 12 -5.19 3.59 -40.31
C ALA A 12 -4.52 4.50 -39.27
N LEU A 13 -4.28 5.77 -39.60
CA LEU A 13 -3.73 6.74 -38.65
C LEU A 13 -4.73 7.07 -37.54
N ILE A 14 -5.99 7.33 -37.89
CA ILE A 14 -7.04 7.61 -36.89
C ILE A 14 -7.25 6.41 -35.99
N GLU A 15 -7.37 5.20 -36.57
CA GLU A 15 -7.49 3.96 -35.81
C GLU A 15 -6.27 3.73 -34.91
N GLY A 16 -5.06 3.96 -35.40
CA GLY A 16 -3.84 3.85 -34.62
C GLY A 16 -3.84 4.79 -33.40
N VAL A 17 -4.24 6.05 -33.58
CA VAL A 17 -4.37 7.01 -32.47
C VAL A 17 -5.41 6.56 -31.45
N LEU A 18 -6.57 6.09 -31.90
CA LEU A 18 -7.62 5.59 -31.02
C LEU A 18 -7.16 4.34 -30.23
N LEU A 19 -6.45 3.42 -30.87
CA LEU A 19 -5.90 2.24 -30.21
C LEU A 19 -4.86 2.62 -29.15
N VAL A 20 -3.98 3.57 -29.43
CA VAL A 20 -3.00 4.05 -28.44
C VAL A 20 -3.69 4.65 -27.22
N ILE A 21 -4.73 5.48 -27.43
CA ILE A 21 -5.50 6.08 -26.34
C ILE A 21 -6.19 4.97 -25.52
N LEU A 22 -6.79 3.98 -26.17
CA LEU A 22 -7.48 2.88 -25.49
C LEU A 22 -6.52 2.05 -24.65
N VAL A 23 -5.37 1.68 -25.22
CA VAL A 23 -4.33 0.92 -24.51
C VAL A 23 -3.83 1.71 -23.31
N TRP A 24 -3.52 2.99 -23.48
CA TRP A 24 -3.08 3.86 -22.40
C TRP A 24 -4.10 3.92 -21.25
N GLN A 25 -5.38 4.12 -21.57
CA GLN A 25 -6.44 4.17 -20.57
C GLN A 25 -6.62 2.83 -19.85
N SER A 26 -6.54 1.73 -20.58
CA SER A 26 -6.61 0.38 -19.99
C SER A 26 -5.48 0.14 -19.00
N LEU A 27 -4.24 0.50 -19.37
CA LEU A 27 -3.09 0.37 -18.47
C LEU A 27 -3.23 1.26 -17.23
N ALA A 28 -3.65 2.52 -17.40
CA ALA A 28 -3.87 3.44 -16.30
C ALA A 28 -4.94 2.92 -15.33
N TYR A 29 -6.07 2.44 -15.87
CA TYR A 29 -7.15 1.87 -15.07
C TYR A 29 -6.72 0.61 -14.29
N LEU A 30 -5.96 -0.28 -14.94
CA LEU A 30 -5.45 -1.49 -14.27
C LEU A 30 -4.46 -1.15 -13.16
N HIS A 31 -3.57 -0.18 -13.40
CA HIS A 31 -2.63 0.28 -12.39
C HIS A 31 -3.36 0.85 -11.16
N ASP A 32 -4.31 1.76 -11.38
CA ASP A 32 -5.04 2.42 -10.30
C ASP A 32 -5.94 1.44 -9.54
N SER A 33 -6.63 0.54 -10.25
CA SER A 33 -7.46 -0.50 -9.63
C SER A 33 -6.63 -1.44 -8.75
N ASN A 34 -5.44 -1.84 -9.19
CA ASN A 34 -4.58 -2.71 -8.39
C ASN A 34 -4.07 -1.98 -7.15
N GLY A 35 -3.66 -0.72 -7.28
CA GLY A 35 -3.22 0.11 -6.14
C GLY A 35 -4.31 0.30 -5.10
N GLU A 36 -5.55 0.56 -5.53
CA GLU A 36 -6.68 0.71 -4.60
C GLU A 36 -7.04 -0.60 -3.90
N GLN A 37 -6.98 -1.74 -4.60
CA GLN A 37 -7.18 -3.06 -3.98
C GLN A 37 -6.14 -3.37 -2.91
N LEU A 38 -4.86 -3.07 -3.18
CA LEU A 38 -3.78 -3.24 -2.20
C LEU A 38 -4.01 -2.33 -0.98
N ARG A 39 -4.34 -1.06 -1.21
CA ARG A 39 -4.66 -0.11 -0.13
C ARG A 39 -5.81 -0.60 0.76
N GLN A 40 -6.88 -1.12 0.16
CA GLN A 40 -8.02 -1.67 0.91
C GLN A 40 -7.64 -2.92 1.72
N ARG A 41 -6.80 -3.79 1.16
CA ARG A 41 -6.28 -4.97 1.88
C ARG A 41 -5.40 -4.56 3.05
N ALA A 42 -4.43 -3.66 2.83
CA ALA A 42 -3.56 -3.14 3.89
C ALA A 42 -4.38 -2.53 5.04
N GLN A 43 -5.37 -1.69 4.70
CA GLN A 43 -6.26 -1.06 5.67
C GLN A 43 -7.10 -2.08 6.45
N SER A 44 -7.58 -3.13 5.78
CA SER A 44 -8.37 -4.20 6.42
C SER A 44 -7.51 -5.03 7.36
N ASN A 45 -6.31 -5.40 6.92
CA ASN A 45 -5.34 -6.15 7.73
C ASN A 45 -4.90 -5.34 8.96
N ALA A 46 -4.61 -4.05 8.79
CA ALA A 46 -4.30 -3.16 9.91
C ALA A 46 -5.42 -3.11 10.94
N ARG A 47 -6.69 -3.02 10.50
CA ARG A 47 -7.86 -3.02 11.40
C ARG A 47 -8.05 -4.35 12.12
N LEU A 48 -7.91 -5.46 11.41
CA LEU A 48 -7.98 -6.80 12.00
C LEU A 48 -6.87 -6.99 13.04
N PHE A 49 -5.65 -6.59 12.71
CA PHE A 49 -4.53 -6.70 13.62
C PHE A 49 -4.66 -5.77 14.83
N ALA A 50 -5.17 -4.54 14.65
CA ALA A 50 -5.48 -3.63 15.75
C ALA A 50 -6.52 -4.25 16.71
N ALA A 51 -7.56 -4.90 16.17
CA ALA A 51 -8.56 -5.60 16.99
C ALA A 51 -7.97 -6.80 17.75
N MET A 52 -7.10 -7.59 17.11
CA MET A 52 -6.45 -8.76 17.74
C MET A 52 -5.44 -8.36 18.83
N THR A 53 -4.65 -7.31 18.57
CA THR A 53 -3.61 -6.84 19.49
C THR A 53 -4.13 -5.95 20.60
N LYS A 54 -5.38 -5.47 20.51
CA LYS A 54 -6.02 -4.59 21.48
C LYS A 54 -5.77 -5.00 22.93
N ASN A 55 -6.18 -6.22 23.30
CA ASN A 55 -6.06 -6.68 24.69
C ASN A 55 -4.61 -6.69 25.17
N ALA A 56 -3.67 -7.10 24.32
CA ALA A 56 -2.25 -7.13 24.64
C ALA A 56 -1.65 -5.72 24.78
N VAL A 57 -2.12 -4.73 24.01
CA VAL A 57 -1.74 -3.32 24.18
C VAL A 57 -2.28 -2.77 25.51
N LEU A 58 -3.53 -3.07 25.84
CA LEU A 58 -4.16 -2.58 27.08
C LEU A 58 -3.53 -3.20 28.34
N SER A 59 -3.09 -4.47 28.27
CA SER A 59 -2.41 -5.13 29.37
C SER A 59 -0.89 -4.93 29.38
N LEU A 60 -0.34 -4.20 28.40
CA LEU A 60 1.10 -4.10 28.13
C LEU A 60 1.81 -5.46 28.10
N ASP A 61 1.15 -6.47 27.52
CA ASP A 61 1.73 -7.80 27.32
C ASP A 61 2.63 -7.81 26.08
N LEU A 62 3.85 -7.31 26.27
CA LEU A 62 4.87 -7.21 25.22
C LEU A 62 5.24 -8.58 24.63
N ALA A 63 5.19 -9.65 25.43
CA ALA A 63 5.52 -11.00 24.94
C ALA A 63 4.46 -11.52 23.95
N SER A 64 3.18 -11.26 24.23
CA SER A 64 2.10 -11.56 23.28
C SER A 64 2.20 -10.68 22.03
N LEU A 65 2.50 -9.38 22.18
CA LEU A 65 2.68 -8.49 21.03
C LEU A 65 3.82 -8.94 20.11
N GLU A 66 4.97 -9.32 20.67
CA GLU A 66 6.10 -9.91 19.92
C GLU A 66 5.68 -11.17 19.17
N THR A 67 4.91 -12.04 19.81
CA THR A 67 4.38 -13.24 19.13
C THR A 67 3.46 -12.86 17.97
N PHE A 68 2.56 -11.89 18.16
CA PHE A 68 1.63 -11.46 17.12
C PHE A 68 2.32 -10.78 15.94
N VAL A 69 3.30 -9.91 16.16
CA VAL A 69 4.04 -9.25 15.07
C VAL A 69 4.87 -10.23 14.26
N ASN A 70 5.36 -11.30 14.88
CA ASN A 70 6.08 -12.36 14.17
C ASN A 70 5.14 -13.33 13.44
N GLU A 71 3.92 -13.54 13.94
CA GLU A 71 2.93 -14.39 13.29
C GLU A 71 2.37 -13.73 12.02
N ILE A 72 2.05 -12.43 12.07
CA ILE A 72 1.48 -11.71 10.93
C ILE A 72 2.44 -11.62 9.73
N LEU A 73 3.76 -11.64 9.96
CA LEU A 73 4.76 -11.69 8.89
C LEU A 73 4.85 -13.03 8.16
N LYS A 74 4.21 -14.08 8.67
CA LYS A 74 4.08 -15.32 7.90
C LYS A 74 3.16 -15.14 6.70
N GLU A 75 2.35 -14.09 6.69
CA GLU A 75 1.60 -13.72 5.50
C GLU A 75 2.52 -13.11 4.46
N PRO A 76 2.55 -13.65 3.23
CA PRO A 76 3.56 -13.33 2.23
C PRO A 76 3.49 -11.88 1.73
N ASP A 77 2.33 -11.25 1.92
CA ASP A 77 2.06 -9.90 1.44
C ASP A 77 2.44 -8.83 2.47
N ILE A 78 2.97 -9.17 3.65
CA ILE A 78 3.26 -8.18 4.71
C ILE A 78 4.78 -7.99 4.85
N ALA A 79 5.25 -6.80 4.49
CA ALA A 79 6.67 -6.44 4.52
C ALA A 79 7.14 -6.04 5.92
N TYR A 80 6.30 -5.33 6.69
CA TYR A 80 6.57 -4.99 8.07
C TYR A 80 5.29 -4.66 8.84
N VAL A 81 5.40 -4.73 10.17
CA VAL A 81 4.36 -4.30 11.11
C VAL A 81 5.00 -3.60 12.31
N ARG A 82 4.33 -2.59 12.86
CA ARG A 82 4.68 -1.92 14.10
C ARG A 82 3.43 -1.70 14.94
N VAL A 83 3.54 -1.94 16.24
CA VAL A 83 2.51 -1.63 17.22
C VAL A 83 3.02 -0.50 18.09
N MET A 84 2.34 0.63 18.03
CA MET A 84 2.66 1.84 18.76
C MET A 84 1.63 2.06 19.86
N SER A 85 2.09 2.37 21.07
CA SER A 85 1.28 2.98 22.14
C SER A 85 1.38 4.51 22.08
N GLN A 86 0.56 5.19 22.89
CA GLN A 86 0.77 6.61 23.19
C GLN A 86 2.17 6.91 23.76
N GLN A 87 2.82 5.96 24.45
CA GLN A 87 4.16 6.16 25.02
C GLN A 87 5.31 5.81 24.07
N GLY A 88 5.04 5.22 22.90
CA GLY A 88 6.07 4.80 21.95
C GLY A 88 5.87 3.39 21.41
N LEU A 89 6.90 2.86 20.76
CA LEU A 89 6.90 1.53 20.15
C LEU A 89 6.77 0.43 21.20
N LEU A 90 5.83 -0.50 21.00
CA LEU A 90 5.64 -1.68 21.85
C LEU A 90 6.24 -2.95 21.23
N ALA A 91 6.04 -3.16 19.93
CA ALA A 91 6.57 -4.30 19.20
C ALA A 91 6.68 -3.96 17.70
N GLN A 92 7.66 -4.53 17.01
CA GLN A 92 7.80 -4.43 15.56
C GLN A 92 8.41 -5.71 15.00
N SER A 93 8.09 -6.02 13.76
CA SER A 93 8.79 -7.06 13.02
C SER A 93 8.70 -6.78 11.52
N GLY A 94 9.67 -7.27 10.75
CA GLY A 94 9.68 -7.18 9.29
C GLY A 94 11.06 -6.86 8.75
N ASP A 95 11.10 -6.34 7.52
CA ASP A 95 12.33 -5.87 6.90
C ASP A 95 12.92 -4.68 7.69
N GLU A 96 14.14 -4.85 8.20
CA GLU A 96 14.85 -3.84 8.98
C GLU A 96 15.07 -2.53 8.21
N ALA A 97 15.29 -2.60 6.89
CA ALA A 97 15.48 -1.42 6.06
C ALA A 97 14.19 -0.58 5.94
N LEU A 98 13.03 -1.22 6.07
CA LEU A 98 11.73 -0.57 6.09
C LEU A 98 11.39 -0.03 7.48
N LEU A 99 11.71 -0.79 8.53
CA LEU A 99 11.49 -0.37 9.91
C LEU A 99 12.27 0.91 10.29
N GLN A 100 13.43 1.13 9.67
CA GLN A 100 14.22 2.36 9.85
C GLN A 100 13.65 3.58 9.12
N LYS A 101 12.75 3.39 8.15
CA LYS A 101 12.09 4.49 7.46
C LYS A 101 10.95 5.06 8.32
N PRO A 102 10.74 6.39 8.29
CA PRO A 102 9.58 6.99 8.95
C PRO A 102 8.30 6.47 8.31
N PHE A 103 7.31 6.15 9.14
CA PHE A 103 5.99 5.76 8.70
C PHE A 103 5.31 6.92 7.94
N GLN A 104 4.82 6.65 6.73
CA GLN A 104 4.16 7.58 5.85
C GLN A 104 2.75 7.08 5.53
N ALA A 105 1.84 7.18 6.50
CA ALA A 105 0.42 7.04 6.23
C ALA A 105 -0.02 8.09 5.20
N ASN A 106 -0.23 7.62 3.97
CA ASN A 106 -1.02 8.33 2.98
C ASN A 106 -0.41 9.67 2.55
N GLN A 107 0.79 9.66 1.97
CA GLN A 107 1.07 10.66 0.94
C GLN A 107 0.48 10.14 -0.36
N SER A 108 -0.71 10.66 -0.66
CA SER A 108 -1.34 10.59 -1.98
C SER A 108 -0.29 10.55 -3.08
N PHE A 109 -0.30 9.48 -3.86
CA PHE A 109 0.48 9.29 -5.06
C PHE A 109 0.19 10.41 -6.06
N HIS A 110 0.82 11.57 -5.86
CA HIS A 110 0.78 12.70 -6.78
C HIS A 110 2.20 13.23 -7.09
N THR A 111 3.23 12.53 -6.62
CA THR A 111 4.62 12.80 -6.98
C THR A 111 5.34 11.53 -7.46
N LEU A 112 4.78 10.83 -8.45
CA LEU A 112 5.54 9.92 -9.32
C LEU A 112 5.80 10.52 -10.73
N SER A 113 5.74 11.85 -10.87
CA SER A 113 6.14 12.52 -12.12
C SER A 113 7.64 12.81 -12.24
N ALA A 114 8.48 12.45 -11.25
CA ALA A 114 9.93 12.73 -11.30
C ALA A 114 10.86 11.50 -11.16
N HIS A 115 10.32 10.28 -11.03
CA HIS A 115 11.14 9.07 -10.83
C HIS A 115 11.00 8.01 -11.93
N LEU A 116 10.67 8.41 -13.16
CA LEU A 116 10.62 7.48 -14.30
C LEU A 116 11.99 6.94 -14.75
N PHE A 117 13.10 7.28 -14.10
CA PHE A 117 14.42 6.72 -14.44
C PHE A 117 15.31 6.31 -13.25
N ASN A 118 14.85 6.40 -12.01
CA ASN A 118 15.62 5.90 -10.87
C ASN A 118 14.68 5.66 -9.68
N SER A 119 14.15 4.45 -9.55
CA SER A 119 13.84 3.74 -8.28
C SER A 119 12.79 2.67 -8.60
N PHE A 120 13.22 1.55 -9.16
CA PHE A 120 12.48 0.28 -9.04
C PHE A 120 12.66 -0.31 -7.63
N GLU A 121 12.75 0.54 -6.59
CA GLU A 121 12.94 0.13 -5.21
C GLU A 121 11.63 0.36 -4.43
N ASN A 122 10.83 -0.71 -4.40
CA ASN A 122 9.78 -1.04 -3.44
C ASN A 122 8.70 0.02 -3.18
N ASN A 123 7.65 0.01 -4.02
CA ASN A 123 6.41 0.74 -3.76
C ASN A 123 5.58 0.00 -2.69
N ILE A 124 5.80 0.32 -1.42
CA ILE A 124 5.13 -0.31 -0.27
C ILE A 124 3.88 0.50 0.08
N PHE A 125 2.76 -0.19 0.21
CA PHE A 125 1.51 0.40 0.65
C PHE A 125 1.44 0.37 2.17
N GLU A 126 1.52 1.55 2.76
CA GLU A 126 1.45 1.72 4.21
C GLU A 126 0.02 2.05 4.65
N ALA A 127 -0.46 1.31 5.66
CA ALA A 127 -1.76 1.53 6.29
C ALA A 127 -1.62 1.56 7.81
N TYR A 128 -2.55 2.25 8.47
CA TYR A 128 -2.67 2.21 9.92
C TYR A 128 -4.09 1.97 10.38
N ALA A 129 -4.22 1.51 11.61
CA ALA A 129 -5.48 1.43 12.33
C ALA A 129 -5.27 1.74 13.81
N SER A 130 -6.14 2.58 14.37
CA SER A 130 -6.12 2.90 15.79
C SER A 130 -6.64 1.72 16.62
N ILE A 131 -6.02 1.53 17.78
CA ILE A 131 -6.42 0.57 18.80
C ILE A 131 -7.25 1.34 19.82
N GLU A 132 -8.56 1.11 19.81
CA GLU A 132 -9.51 1.88 20.62
C GLU A 132 -10.35 0.98 21.54
N GLU A 133 -10.63 1.47 22.75
CA GLU A 133 -11.64 0.91 23.65
C GLU A 133 -12.58 2.00 24.15
N SER A 134 -13.88 1.82 23.95
CA SER A 134 -14.91 2.76 24.43
C SER A 134 -14.67 4.22 23.97
N GLY A 135 -14.08 4.41 22.79
CA GLY A 135 -13.75 5.72 22.22
C GLY A 135 -12.42 6.33 22.71
N ILE A 136 -11.62 5.59 23.48
CA ILE A 136 -10.28 6.00 23.92
C ILE A 136 -9.26 5.26 23.07
N GLU A 137 -8.36 6.01 22.42
CA GLU A 137 -7.23 5.47 21.66
C GLU A 137 -6.09 5.09 22.61
N PHE A 138 -5.68 3.82 22.61
CA PHE A 138 -4.55 3.32 23.41
C PHE A 138 -3.26 3.23 22.59
N GLY A 139 -3.39 3.20 21.27
CA GLY A 139 -2.28 3.04 20.36
C GLY A 139 -2.75 2.91 18.92
N ARG A 140 -1.83 2.49 18.04
CA ARG A 140 -2.11 2.20 16.64
C ARG A 140 -1.22 1.08 16.12
N VAL A 141 -1.74 0.37 15.13
CA VAL A 141 -0.97 -0.54 14.29
C VAL A 141 -0.59 0.19 13.02
N GLU A 142 0.68 0.06 12.63
CA GLU A 142 1.23 0.48 11.35
C GLU A 142 1.68 -0.77 10.59
N LEU A 143 1.32 -0.88 9.32
CA LEU A 143 1.58 -2.07 8.50
C LEU A 143 1.95 -1.65 7.08
N GLY A 144 2.95 -2.32 6.49
CA GLY A 144 3.34 -2.16 5.10
C GLY A 144 3.17 -3.46 4.32
N ILE A 145 2.57 -3.37 3.13
CA ILE A 145 2.49 -4.46 2.13
C ILE A 145 3.22 -4.09 0.84
#